data_AF-A0A5N5PR40-F1
#
_entry.id   AF-A0A5N5PR40-F1
#
_cell.length_a   1.000
_cell.length_b   1.000
_cell.length_c   1.000
_cell.angle_alpha   90.00
_cell.angle_beta   90.00
_cell.angle_gamma   90.00
#
_symmetry.space_group_name_H-M   'P 1'
#
loop_
_entity.id
_entity.type
_entity.pdbx_description
1 polymer ?
#
loop_
_entity_poly.entity_id
_entity_poly.type
_entity_poly.pdbx_seq_one_letter_code
_entity_poly.pdbx_strand_id
1 'polypeptide(L)'
;MKRALSLGAALFSRSSTAALRRVTVLHLHRDVCDVAVVGGGIVGLATARELTLRHPNLTFTLLEKERELARHQSGRNSGVIHSGVYYTPGSLKARLCVSGAALAYDYFDKKNIPYKKCGKLIVAVDREEVPRLKALYERGQKNNVKDLKLLSAREIREREPYCRVKCV
;
A
#
# COMPACT_ATOMS: atom_id res chain seq x y z
N MET A 1 -12.24 18.49 -34.20
CA MET A 1 -12.83 19.85 -34.27
C MET A 1 -12.80 20.47 -32.88
N LYS A 2 -12.10 21.62 -32.76
CA LYS A 2 -11.92 22.40 -31.53
C LYS A 2 -13.22 23.11 -31.16
N ARG A 3 -13.53 23.23 -29.87
CA ARG A 3 -14.20 24.41 -29.29
C ARG A 3 -13.92 24.48 -27.78
N ALA A 4 -13.09 25.46 -27.43
CA ALA A 4 -12.95 26.02 -26.11
C ALA A 4 -14.08 27.04 -25.88
N LEU A 5 -14.61 27.13 -24.66
CA LEU A 5 -15.28 28.33 -24.17
C LEU A 5 -14.71 28.67 -22.80
N SER A 6 -14.14 29.86 -22.71
CA SER A 6 -13.71 30.58 -21.51
C SER A 6 -14.77 31.61 -21.11
N LEU A 7 -14.75 31.99 -19.83
CA LEU A 7 -15.36 33.12 -19.10
C LEU A 7 -16.22 32.59 -17.93
N GLY A 8 -16.16 33.10 -16.71
CA GLY A 8 -15.46 34.27 -16.18
C GLY A 8 -15.50 34.24 -14.65
N ALA A 9 -14.65 35.08 -14.06
CA ALA A 9 -14.53 35.27 -12.62
C ALA A 9 -15.62 36.18 -12.05
N ALA A 10 -16.17 35.83 -10.88
CA ALA A 10 -16.70 36.73 -9.85
C ALA A 10 -16.95 35.88 -8.57
N LEU A 11 -16.09 35.97 -7.55
CA LEU A 11 -16.27 36.83 -6.35
C LEU A 11 -17.58 36.57 -5.60
N PHE A 12 -17.53 35.78 -4.52
CA PHE A 12 -18.25 36.09 -3.27
C PHE A 12 -17.61 35.42 -2.05
N SER A 13 -17.15 36.30 -1.16
CA SER A 13 -17.21 36.26 0.32
C SER A 13 -16.59 35.11 1.13
N ARG A 14 -15.76 35.56 2.09
CA ARG A 14 -15.06 34.81 3.13
C ARG A 14 -16.01 34.11 4.10
N SER A 15 -15.69 32.88 4.51
CA SER A 15 -15.47 32.52 5.93
C SER A 15 -15.12 31.04 6.13
N SER A 16 -14.24 30.80 7.11
CA SER A 16 -13.81 29.50 7.65
C SER A 16 -12.74 28.72 6.86
N THR A 17 -11.51 29.23 6.86
CA THR A 17 -10.32 28.43 6.57
C THR A 17 -9.94 27.61 7.81
N ALA A 18 -10.53 26.42 7.95
CA ALA A 18 -9.90 25.35 8.72
C ALA A 18 -8.53 25.07 8.10
N ALA A 19 -7.48 25.15 8.91
CA ALA A 19 -6.09 25.09 8.48
C ALA A 19 -5.74 23.78 7.78
N LEU A 20 -5.93 23.73 6.46
CA LEU A 20 -5.20 22.83 5.59
C LEU A 20 -3.73 23.18 5.72
N ARG A 21 -3.00 22.44 6.58
CA ARG A 21 -1.54 22.36 6.52
C ARG A 21 -1.19 21.86 5.11
N ARG A 22 -1.00 22.79 4.18
CA ARG A 22 -0.25 22.56 2.96
C ARG A 22 1.08 21.97 3.41
N VAL A 23 1.39 20.76 2.94
CA VAL A 23 2.76 20.27 2.94
C VAL A 23 3.49 21.12 1.90
N THR A 24 3.83 22.34 2.29
CA THR A 24 4.78 23.15 1.55
C THR A 24 6.12 22.45 1.77
N VAL A 25 6.77 22.02 0.70
CA VAL A 25 8.19 21.68 0.73
C VAL A 25 8.92 22.99 1.03
N LEU A 26 8.99 23.34 2.32
CA LEU A 26 9.81 24.44 2.79
C LEU A 26 11.25 23.98 2.59
N HIS A 27 11.92 24.55 1.59
CA HIS A 27 13.38 24.62 1.58
C HIS A 27 13.81 25.53 2.74
N LEU A 28 13.66 25.04 3.97
CA LEU A 28 14.36 25.61 5.11
C LEU A 28 15.79 25.06 5.00
N HIS A 29 16.68 25.87 4.43
CA HIS A 29 18.12 25.70 4.57
C HIS A 29 18.44 25.87 6.07
N ARG A 30 18.24 24.81 6.85
CA ARG A 30 19.00 24.60 8.07
C ARG A 30 20.10 23.64 7.67
N ASP A 31 21.35 24.10 7.74
CA ASP A 31 22.51 23.29 7.41
C ASP A 31 22.73 22.13 8.41
N VAL A 32 21.85 22.02 9.42
CA VAL A 32 21.87 20.99 10.46
C VAL A 32 20.46 20.42 10.64
N CYS A 33 20.36 19.09 10.60
CA CYS A 33 19.17 18.33 11.01
C CYS A 33 19.59 17.23 11.98
N ASP A 34 18.69 16.81 12.87
CA ASP A 34 18.96 15.75 13.84
C ASP A 34 18.98 14.37 13.16
N VAL A 35 18.10 14.17 12.17
CA VAL A 35 17.97 12.89 11.46
C VAL A 35 17.78 13.12 9.96
N ALA A 36 18.63 12.46 9.17
CA ALA A 36 18.49 12.38 7.72
C ALA A 36 17.97 10.99 7.29
N VAL A 37 16.93 10.96 6.46
CA VAL A 37 16.41 9.75 5.81
C VAL A 37 16.82 9.76 4.34
N VAL A 38 17.62 8.78 3.92
CA VAL A 38 18.11 8.68 2.54
C VAL A 38 17.23 7.71 1.75
N GLY A 39 16.54 8.21 0.73
CA GLY A 39 15.66 7.49 -0.19
C GLY A 39 14.19 7.91 -0.08
N GLY A 40 13.66 8.51 -1.14
CA GLY A 40 12.26 8.95 -1.30
C GLY A 40 11.32 7.87 -1.84
N GLY A 41 11.60 6.60 -1.54
CA GLY A 41 10.68 5.48 -1.77
C GLY A 41 9.65 5.33 -0.64
N ILE A 42 8.72 4.39 -0.79
CA ILE A 42 7.64 4.17 0.18
C ILE A 42 8.16 3.84 1.59
N VAL A 43 9.25 3.08 1.69
CA VAL A 43 9.88 2.75 2.98
C VAL A 43 10.48 4.00 3.62
N GLY A 44 11.25 4.79 2.87
CA GLY A 44 11.86 6.01 3.42
C GLY A 44 10.83 7.05 3.83
N LEU A 45 9.79 7.27 3.01
CA LEU A 45 8.69 8.19 3.34
C LEU A 45 7.88 7.72 4.55
N ALA A 46 7.60 6.41 4.66
CA ALA A 46 6.91 5.85 5.83
C ALA A 46 7.74 6.02 7.10
N THR A 47 9.06 5.77 7.01
CA THR A 47 10.00 5.99 8.11
C THR A 47 10.05 7.47 8.54
N ALA A 48 10.25 8.39 7.60
CA ALA A 48 10.30 9.82 7.89
C ALA A 48 9.01 10.33 8.54
N ARG A 49 7.85 9.89 8.03
CA ARG A 49 6.54 10.20 8.61
C ARG A 49 6.44 9.69 10.05
N GLU A 50 6.77 8.42 10.29
CA GLU A 50 6.63 7.82 11.61
C GLU A 50 7.58 8.46 12.64
N LEU A 51 8.83 8.74 12.24
CA LEU A 51 9.79 9.45 13.08
C LEU A 51 9.31 10.85 13.45
N THR A 52 8.78 11.60 12.47
CA THR A 52 8.23 12.95 12.70
C THR A 52 7.07 12.93 13.71
N LEU A 53 6.20 11.91 13.64
CA LEU A 53 5.07 11.78 14.56
C LEU A 53 5.51 11.40 15.98
N ARG A 54 6.52 10.53 16.13
CA ARG A 54 7.01 10.07 17.44
C ARG A 54 7.94 11.04 18.13
N HIS A 55 8.65 11.87 17.36
CA HIS A 55 9.68 12.77 17.87
C HIS A 55 9.46 14.20 17.35
N PRO A 56 8.39 14.89 17.79
CA PRO A 56 8.01 16.20 17.24
C PRO A 56 9.03 17.32 17.51
N ASN A 57 9.97 17.10 18.43
CA ASN A 57 11.02 18.06 18.78
C ASN A 57 12.29 17.90 17.95
N LEU A 58 12.43 16.81 17.19
CA LEU A 58 13.58 16.60 16.30
C LEU A 58 13.30 17.19 14.92
N THR A 59 14.38 17.60 14.25
CA THR A 59 14.38 18.08 12.88
C THR A 59 14.76 16.95 11.92
N PHE A 60 14.01 16.82 10.83
CA PHE A 60 14.16 15.74 9.86
C PHE A 60 14.38 16.28 8.46
N THR A 61 15.29 15.65 7.72
CA THR A 61 15.48 15.87 6.29
C THR A 61 15.34 14.55 5.54
N LEU A 62 14.65 14.56 4.40
CA LEU A 62 14.60 13.43 3.47
C LEU A 62 15.39 13.78 2.21
N LEU A 63 16.33 12.90 1.85
CA LEU A 63 17.18 13.06 0.67
C LEU A 63 16.76 12.04 -0.38
N GLU A 64 16.41 12.51 -1.58
CA GLU A 64 16.12 11.68 -2.75
C GLU A 64 17.02 12.15 -3.89
N LYS A 65 17.66 11.21 -4.59
CA LYS A 65 18.56 11.52 -5.70
C LYS A 65 17.79 11.97 -6.95
N GLU A 66 16.55 11.48 -7.10
CA GLU A 66 15.68 11.80 -8.22
C GLU A 66 14.93 13.13 -8.00
N ARG A 67 14.48 13.75 -9.10
CA ARG A 67 13.67 14.98 -9.04
C ARG A 67 12.27 14.76 -8.43
N GLU A 68 11.78 13.53 -8.47
CA GLU A 68 10.45 13.13 -8.02
C GLU A 68 10.58 11.94 -7.06
N LEU A 69 9.65 11.82 -6.13
CA LEU A 69 9.58 10.68 -5.21
C LEU A 69 9.15 9.40 -5.94
N ALA A 70 9.48 8.25 -5.36
CA ALA A 70 9.03 6.92 -5.80
C ALA A 70 9.34 6.54 -7.27
N ARG A 71 10.34 7.15 -7.92
CA ARG A 71 10.67 6.89 -9.34
C ARG A 71 11.19 5.48 -9.65
N HIS A 72 11.64 4.76 -8.62
CA HIS A 72 12.22 3.41 -8.71
C HIS A 72 11.20 2.33 -8.29
N GLN A 73 11.59 1.36 -7.45
CA GLN A 73 10.77 0.20 -7.09
C GLN A 73 9.37 0.56 -6.55
N SER A 74 9.25 1.64 -5.77
CA SER A 74 7.97 2.07 -5.21
C SER A 74 6.96 2.54 -6.25
N GLY A 75 7.41 3.07 -7.39
CA GLY A 75 6.55 3.43 -8.54
C GLY A 75 6.46 2.34 -9.59
N ARG A 76 7.24 1.25 -9.47
CA ARG A 76 7.34 0.15 -10.45
C ARG A 76 7.10 -1.19 -9.77
N ASN A 77 5.90 -1.37 -9.23
CA ASN A 77 5.43 -2.62 -8.66
C ASN A 77 3.95 -2.84 -9.00
N SER A 78 3.41 -4.00 -8.63
CA SER A 78 2.03 -4.37 -8.95
C SER A 78 0.96 -3.61 -8.16
N GLY A 79 1.34 -2.83 -7.15
CA GLY A 79 0.40 -2.15 -6.24
C GLY A 79 -0.40 -3.10 -5.34
N VAL A 80 0.01 -4.38 -5.24
CA VAL A 80 -0.71 -5.39 -4.48
C VAL A 80 -0.38 -5.28 -2.99
N ILE A 81 -1.41 -5.13 -2.16
CA ILE A 81 -1.31 -5.37 -0.72
C ILE A 81 -1.31 -6.89 -0.50
N HIS A 82 -0.15 -7.43 -0.17
CA HIS A 82 0.02 -8.86 0.01
C HIS A 82 -0.61 -9.36 1.31
N SER A 83 -1.20 -10.56 1.28
CA SER A 83 -1.84 -11.19 2.44
C SER A 83 -0.87 -11.86 3.41
N GLY A 84 0.35 -12.19 2.96
CA GLY A 84 1.37 -12.87 3.77
C GLY A 84 1.41 -14.40 3.63
N VAL A 85 0.55 -15.01 2.80
CA VAL A 85 0.40 -16.48 2.68
C VAL A 85 1.67 -17.22 2.19
N TYR A 86 2.58 -16.54 1.49
CA TYR A 86 3.79 -17.18 0.94
C TYR A 86 4.97 -17.21 1.91
N TYR A 87 5.01 -16.31 2.90
CA TYR A 87 6.22 -16.07 3.68
C TYR A 87 6.41 -17.11 4.79
N THR A 88 7.67 -17.48 5.05
CA THR A 88 8.03 -18.42 6.12
C THR A 88 7.45 -17.95 7.46
N PRO A 89 6.73 -18.82 8.20
CA PRO A 89 6.19 -18.46 9.52
C PRO A 89 7.25 -17.97 10.49
N GLY A 90 6.87 -17.01 11.31
CA GLY A 90 7.78 -16.36 12.26
C GLY A 90 8.79 -15.39 11.62
N SER A 91 8.95 -15.35 10.28
CA SER A 91 9.86 -14.40 9.65
C SER A 91 9.40 -12.94 9.78
N LEU A 92 10.34 -12.00 9.68
CA LEU A 92 10.01 -10.58 9.62
C LEU A 92 9.06 -10.25 8.47
N LYS A 93 9.24 -10.86 7.29
CA LYS A 93 8.33 -10.68 6.15
C LYS A 93 6.91 -11.11 6.47
N ALA A 94 6.73 -12.26 7.13
CA ALA A 94 5.40 -12.73 7.53
C ALA A 94 4.74 -11.74 8.51
N ARG A 95 5.45 -11.39 9.60
CA ARG A 95 4.90 -10.51 10.64
C ARG A 95 4.60 -9.11 10.11
N LEU A 96 5.53 -8.50 9.39
CA LEU A 96 5.39 -7.14 8.85
C LEU A 96 4.38 -7.07 7.70
N CYS A 97 4.24 -8.13 6.88
CA CYS A 97 3.23 -8.15 5.83
C CYS A 97 1.82 -8.17 6.41
N VAL A 98 1.54 -9.04 7.38
CA VAL A 98 0.19 -9.22 7.93
C VAL A 98 -0.22 -7.98 8.74
N SER A 99 0.65 -7.51 9.63
CA SER A 99 0.40 -6.28 10.39
C SER A 99 0.38 -5.04 9.49
N GLY A 100 1.33 -4.94 8.56
CA GLY A 100 1.44 -3.83 7.61
C GLY A 100 0.25 -3.71 6.66
N ALA A 101 -0.35 -4.82 6.24
CA ALA A 101 -1.57 -4.79 5.42
C ALA A 101 -2.74 -4.14 6.16
N ALA A 102 -2.94 -4.47 7.44
CA ALA A 102 -3.98 -3.84 8.27
C ALA A 102 -3.72 -2.34 8.44
N LEU A 103 -2.49 -1.96 8.81
CA LEU A 103 -2.10 -0.56 8.98
C LEU A 103 -2.23 0.25 7.67
N ALA A 104 -1.94 -0.38 6.52
CA ALA A 104 -2.07 0.25 5.22
C ALA A 104 -3.53 0.56 4.89
N TYR A 105 -4.46 -0.38 5.06
CA TYR A 105 -5.88 -0.13 4.85
C TYR A 105 -6.41 0.98 5.76
N ASP A 106 -6.10 0.92 7.06
CA ASP A 106 -6.47 1.98 8.01
C ASP A 106 -5.93 3.35 7.58
N TYR A 107 -4.70 3.39 7.06
CA TYR A 107 -4.09 4.62 6.56
C TYR A 107 -4.79 5.13 5.30
N PHE A 108 -5.12 4.23 4.37
CA PHE A 108 -5.82 4.59 3.15
C PHE A 108 -7.20 5.16 3.45
N ASP A 109 -7.96 4.54 4.35
CA ASP A 109 -9.27 5.02 4.79
C ASP A 109 -9.15 6.42 5.42
N LYS A 110 -8.24 6.60 6.39
CA LYS A 110 -8.01 7.89 7.07
C LYS A 110 -7.54 9.00 6.14
N LYS A 111 -6.88 8.67 5.03
CA LYS A 111 -6.34 9.63 4.08
C LYS A 111 -7.14 9.74 2.79
N ASN A 112 -8.27 9.03 2.68
CA ASN A 112 -9.07 8.94 1.47
C ASN A 112 -8.21 8.55 0.25
N ILE A 113 -7.26 7.63 0.43
CA ILE A 113 -6.44 7.10 -0.66
C ILE A 113 -7.25 5.99 -1.34
N PRO A 114 -7.48 6.06 -2.67
CA PRO A 114 -8.27 5.06 -3.35
C PRO A 114 -7.55 3.71 -3.37
N TYR A 115 -8.27 2.64 -3.01
CA TYR A 115 -7.81 1.26 -3.15
C TYR A 115 -8.99 0.35 -3.51
N LYS A 116 -8.67 -0.87 -3.98
CA LYS A 116 -9.66 -1.93 -4.23
C LYS A 116 -9.31 -3.16 -3.42
N LYS A 117 -10.22 -3.62 -2.57
CA LYS A 117 -10.07 -4.86 -1.81
C LYS A 117 -10.70 -6.03 -2.57
N CYS A 118 -10.09 -6.41 -3.70
CA CYS A 118 -10.61 -7.46 -4.59
C CYS A 118 -10.26 -8.89 -4.18
N GLY A 119 -9.46 -9.08 -3.12
CA GLY A 119 -9.00 -10.40 -2.69
C GLY A 119 -7.90 -10.98 -3.59
N LYS A 120 -7.50 -12.23 -3.30
CA LYS A 120 -6.50 -12.98 -4.07
C LYS A 120 -6.93 -14.43 -4.17
N LEU A 121 -6.99 -14.95 -5.39
CA LEU A 121 -7.20 -16.36 -5.66
C LEU A 121 -5.85 -17.03 -5.99
N ILE A 122 -5.55 -18.15 -5.33
CA ILE A 122 -4.41 -19.02 -5.66
C ILE A 122 -5.02 -20.35 -6.10
N VAL A 123 -4.74 -20.76 -7.33
CA VAL A 123 -5.35 -21.92 -7.98
C VAL A 123 -4.29 -22.97 -8.22
N ALA A 124 -4.60 -24.23 -7.90
CA ALA A 124 -3.87 -25.38 -8.41
C ALA A 124 -4.48 -25.75 -9.77
N VAL A 125 -3.70 -25.66 -10.84
CA VAL A 125 -4.17 -25.95 -12.20
C VAL A 125 -4.06 -27.43 -12.55
N ASP A 126 -3.16 -28.16 -11.88
CA ASP A 126 -2.94 -29.60 -12.03
C ASP A 126 -2.97 -30.31 -10.67
N ARG A 127 -3.27 -31.62 -10.66
CA ARG A 127 -3.40 -32.42 -9.42
C ARG A 127 -2.14 -32.40 -8.56
N GLU A 128 -0.97 -32.32 -9.17
CA GLU A 128 0.33 -32.30 -8.51
C GLU A 128 0.58 -31.02 -7.70
N GLU A 129 -0.16 -29.93 -7.99
CA GLU A 129 -0.03 -28.66 -7.27
C GLU A 129 -0.90 -28.60 -6.00
N VAL A 130 -1.87 -29.51 -5.85
CA VAL A 130 -2.79 -29.54 -4.70
C VAL A 130 -2.06 -29.64 -3.36
N PRO A 131 -1.03 -30.50 -3.18
CA PRO A 131 -0.24 -30.51 -1.95
C PRO A 131 0.43 -29.15 -1.66
N ARG A 132 0.94 -28.47 -2.69
CA ARG A 132 1.55 -27.14 -2.54
C ARG A 132 0.52 -26.07 -2.15
N LEU A 133 -0.70 -26.13 -2.71
CA LEU A 133 -1.80 -25.26 -2.31
C LEU A 133 -2.21 -25.47 -0.85
N LYS A 134 -2.32 -26.73 -0.41
CA LYS A 134 -2.58 -27.08 1.00
C LYS A 134 -1.49 -26.56 1.94
N ALA A 135 -0.22 -26.71 1.55
CA ALA A 135 0.90 -26.16 2.31
C ALA A 135 0.88 -24.62 2.41
N LEU A 136 0.44 -23.93 1.36
CA LEU A 136 0.21 -22.48 1.41
C LEU A 136 -0.94 -22.11 2.35
N TYR A 137 -2.03 -22.88 2.35
CA TYR A 137 -3.15 -22.67 3.28
C TYR A 137 -2.70 -22.82 4.74
N GLU A 138 -1.99 -23.89 5.08
CA GLU A 138 -1.41 -24.09 6.42
C GLU A 138 -0.45 -22.98 6.82
N ARG A 139 0.40 -22.54 5.89
CA ARG A 139 1.32 -21.40 6.12
C ARG A 139 0.55 -20.11 6.38
N GLY A 140 -0.51 -19.85 5.62
CA GLY A 140 -1.39 -18.70 5.83
C GLY A 140 -2.03 -18.71 7.22
N GLN A 141 -2.50 -19.86 7.69
CA GLN A 141 -3.02 -20.02 9.05
C GLN A 141 -1.94 -19.72 10.10
N LYS A 142 -0.73 -20.29 9.96
CA LYS A 142 0.41 -20.01 10.86
C LYS A 142 0.84 -18.54 10.86
N ASN A 143 0.62 -17.82 9.76
CA ASN A 143 0.90 -16.40 9.64
C ASN A 143 -0.24 -15.50 10.13
N ASN A 144 -1.38 -16.07 10.58
CA ASN A 144 -2.58 -15.33 10.94
C ASN A 144 -3.16 -14.48 9.80
N VAL A 145 -3.10 -15.01 8.57
CA VAL A 145 -3.74 -14.37 7.41
C VAL A 145 -5.26 -14.39 7.61
N LYS A 146 -5.87 -13.21 7.60
CA LYS A 146 -7.33 -13.06 7.73
C LYS A 146 -8.06 -13.50 6.46
N ASP A 147 -9.31 -13.93 6.63
CA ASP A 147 -10.25 -14.28 5.54
C ASP A 147 -9.73 -15.37 4.58
N LEU A 148 -8.82 -16.23 5.05
CA LEU A 148 -8.25 -17.31 4.27
C LEU A 148 -9.25 -18.48 4.16
N LYS A 149 -9.57 -18.90 2.93
CA LYS A 149 -10.53 -19.98 2.67
C LYS A 149 -10.04 -20.87 1.52
N LEU A 150 -10.20 -22.19 1.67
CA LEU A 150 -10.14 -23.13 0.55
C LEU A 150 -11.48 -23.12 -0.18
N LEU A 151 -11.44 -22.93 -1.50
CA LEU A 151 -12.63 -22.84 -2.34
C LEU A 151 -12.74 -24.08 -3.23
N SER A 152 -13.96 -24.58 -3.39
CA SER A 152 -14.30 -25.60 -4.38
C SER A 152 -14.25 -25.04 -5.81
N ALA A 153 -14.15 -25.93 -6.82
CA ALA A 153 -14.22 -25.54 -8.23
C ALA A 153 -15.54 -24.82 -8.60
N ARG A 154 -16.63 -25.13 -7.89
CA ARG A 154 -17.92 -24.43 -8.05
C ARG A 154 -17.83 -23.00 -7.53
N GLU A 155 -17.35 -22.80 -6.31
CA GLU A 155 -17.19 -21.47 -5.72
C GLU A 155 -16.22 -20.58 -6.51
N ILE A 156 -15.18 -21.16 -7.12
CA ILE A 156 -14.28 -20.40 -8.00
C ILE A 156 -15.02 -19.94 -9.25
N ARG A 157 -15.78 -20.81 -9.93
CA ARG A 157 -16.54 -20.43 -11.14
C ARG A 157 -17.60 -19.37 -10.87
N GLU A 158 -18.22 -19.39 -9.69
CA GLU A 158 -19.17 -18.35 -9.26
C GLU A 158 -18.52 -16.98 -9.08
N ARG A 159 -17.24 -16.95 -8.65
CA ARG A 159 -16.50 -15.69 -8.39
C ARG A 159 -15.71 -15.21 -9.60
N GLU A 160 -15.08 -16.12 -10.32
CA GLU A 160 -14.13 -15.89 -11.41
C GLU A 160 -14.50 -16.80 -12.61
N PRO A 161 -15.57 -16.49 -13.37
CA PRO A 161 -16.15 -17.39 -14.37
C PRO A 161 -15.20 -17.73 -15.54
N TYR A 162 -14.20 -16.88 -15.79
CA TYR A 162 -13.18 -17.10 -16.82
C TYR A 162 -11.95 -17.87 -16.32
N CYS A 163 -11.88 -18.17 -15.02
CA CYS A 163 -10.79 -18.95 -14.45
C CYS A 163 -10.94 -20.43 -14.81
N ARG A 164 -9.92 -21.02 -15.44
CA ARG A 164 -9.88 -22.45 -15.74
C ARG A 164 -9.43 -23.22 -14.51
N VAL A 165 -10.32 -24.03 -13.95
CA VAL A 165 -10.03 -24.87 -12.79
C VAL A 165 -10.23 -26.33 -13.18
N LYS A 166 -9.16 -27.13 -13.17
CA LYS A 166 -9.21 -28.56 -13.54
C LYS A 166 -9.21 -29.48 -12.32
N CYS A 167 -8.63 -29.04 -11.20
CA CYS A 167 -8.38 -29.89 -10.04
C CYS A 167 -8.66 -29.09 -8.76
N VAL A 168 -9.66 -29.52 -7.99
CA VAL A 168 -9.90 -29.07 -6.62
C VAL A 168 -10.22 -30.27 -5.76
#